data_AF-A0AA43HXU3-F1
#
_entry.id   AF-A0AA43HXU3-F1
#
_cell.length_a   1.000
_cell.length_b   1.000
_cell.length_c   1.000
_cell.angle_alpha   90.00
_cell.angle_beta   90.00
_cell.angle_gamma   90.00
#
_symmetry.space_group_name_H-M   'P 1'
#
loop_
_entity.id
_entity.type
_entity.pdbx_description
1 polymer ?
#
loop_
_entity_poly.entity_id
_entity_poly.type
_entity_poly.pdbx_seq_one_letter_code
_entity_poly.pdbx_strand_id
1 'polypeptide(L)'
;MATSDLLNERHITNARVYIEGDEIDFVSLSLEQSFSEHHSFRVVMDYDTLKQDFMKNPLEQMKLIGQFLDIDLMQGDDSGNAYEFRGVIRDVYHEGQEGKHGYLILEGLSPTILLERGKRLDIFCNMNLGQVFDQVTDNIINKKDRLPCVNKPHYTGQVNFLMQYKESDWEFLRRLSAISGETLLYTGMDLVFGEYKDWSPVEVTYDKEITSFQFGTRLLANNFTRYQYLAEQDDTITQDAPATIDNANEYVNTAADSSKELTEKRPVRTPSSLPIGDIGSLNELVAREKSVTASETVYVRGTAKTCAPRIGRQLTINMPANMGGASDLGTYRIVKVKHTIDQNHRYKCEFEAVPAALKTVPAPEVCLPVADSIRATVISNEDPQGQGRIRVDFPFAQDRVSDVWLRVMTPNAGSSDVVQKNRGLVFVPEKGDQVMVGFEFGDPNQPYVMGSMFHGKNAEGGKEDNHIKSIITRQGHTIEFDDAEDTLGITIKDKNGNFVHIDTKGNNIEITALETMTLNAKNINMYARENISGYAGENINMHADRNMGYIAGEDCQTSANNIYTQAISDSMHTAKKYDVIADKARIDSTQENLELASNKEVDVQSAKKVRLF
;
A
#
# COMPACT_ATOMS: atom_id res chain seq x y z
N MET A 1 62.85 7.97 -48.70
CA MET A 1 62.27 9.19 -48.09
C MET A 1 60.96 8.78 -47.45
N ALA A 2 61.03 8.46 -46.16
CA ALA A 2 59.88 8.23 -45.31
C ALA A 2 59.60 9.54 -44.59
N THR A 3 58.51 10.20 -44.96
CA THR A 3 57.95 11.34 -44.23
C THR A 3 56.69 10.86 -43.55
N SER A 4 56.82 10.58 -42.26
CA SER A 4 55.86 10.85 -41.19
C SER A 4 54.43 11.15 -41.63
N ASP A 5 53.56 10.13 -41.58
CA ASP A 5 52.11 10.27 -41.53
C ASP A 5 51.56 10.02 -40.10
N LEU A 6 52.40 10.31 -39.10
CA LEU A 6 52.11 10.19 -37.65
C LEU A 6 51.10 11.25 -37.13
N LEU A 7 50.43 11.98 -38.02
CA LEU A 7 49.37 12.93 -37.67
C LEU A 7 47.95 12.35 -37.88
N ASN A 8 47.80 11.21 -38.55
CA ASN A 8 46.48 10.59 -38.80
C ASN A 8 46.05 9.56 -37.74
N GLU A 9 46.96 8.96 -36.97
CA GLU A 9 46.63 7.92 -35.98
C GLU A 9 45.88 8.46 -34.74
N ARG A 10 46.01 9.76 -34.42
CA ARG A 10 45.33 10.37 -33.26
C ARG A 10 43.82 10.57 -33.43
N HIS A 11 43.29 10.42 -34.64
CA HIS A 11 41.87 10.67 -34.94
C HIS A 11 41.04 9.39 -35.13
N ILE A 12 41.65 8.20 -35.05
CA ILE A 12 40.95 6.93 -35.17
C ILE A 12 40.45 6.52 -33.78
N THR A 13 39.16 6.25 -33.64
CA THR A 13 38.60 5.62 -32.44
C THR A 13 38.66 4.11 -32.60
N ASN A 14 39.33 3.43 -31.67
CA ASN A 14 39.50 1.99 -31.64
C ASN A 14 38.78 1.39 -30.42
N ALA A 15 38.60 0.06 -30.42
CA ALA A 15 38.15 -0.67 -29.26
C ALA A 15 39.02 -1.90 -29.02
N ARG A 16 39.16 -2.31 -27.75
CA ARG A 16 39.63 -3.64 -27.37
C ARG A 16 38.52 -4.37 -26.65
N VAL A 17 38.39 -5.66 -26.90
CA VAL A 17 37.33 -6.49 -26.31
C VAL A 17 37.98 -7.67 -25.59
N TYR A 18 37.53 -7.94 -24.38
CA TYR A 18 38.06 -9.01 -23.54
C TYR A 18 36.92 -9.91 -23.07
N ILE A 19 37.17 -11.22 -23.00
CA ILE A 19 36.27 -12.18 -22.37
C ILE A 19 37.01 -12.80 -21.20
N GLU A 20 36.49 -12.62 -19.98
CA GLU A 20 37.14 -13.09 -18.73
C GLU A 20 38.62 -12.69 -18.62
N GLY A 21 39.02 -11.55 -19.22
CA GLY A 21 40.37 -11.00 -19.21
C GLY A 21 41.24 -11.36 -20.42
N ASP A 22 40.81 -12.29 -21.28
CA ASP A 22 41.52 -12.64 -22.52
C ASP A 22 41.06 -11.73 -23.66
N GLU A 23 42.02 -11.06 -24.33
CA GLU A 23 41.73 -10.17 -25.47
C GLU A 23 41.27 -10.98 -26.69
N ILE A 24 40.19 -10.52 -27.32
CA ILE A 24 39.62 -11.12 -28.52
C ILE A 24 39.62 -10.13 -29.69
N ASP A 25 39.94 -10.63 -30.87
CA ASP A 25 39.82 -9.87 -32.09
C ASP A 25 38.37 -9.85 -32.60
N PHE A 26 37.92 -8.72 -33.12
CA PHE A 26 36.58 -8.55 -33.69
C PHE A 26 36.62 -7.83 -35.03
N VAL A 27 35.59 -8.03 -35.86
CA VAL A 27 35.41 -7.32 -37.13
C VAL A 27 34.35 -6.23 -37.06
N SER A 28 33.37 -6.36 -36.16
CA SER A 28 32.39 -5.30 -35.93
C SER A 28 31.95 -5.27 -34.47
N LEU A 29 31.73 -4.06 -33.96
CA LEU A 29 31.27 -3.80 -32.60
C LEU A 29 30.12 -2.81 -32.63
N SER A 30 29.07 -3.06 -31.86
CA SER A 30 28.04 -2.08 -31.52
C SER A 30 27.79 -2.10 -30.01
N LEU A 31 27.71 -0.92 -29.40
CA LEU A 31 27.37 -0.74 -27.99
C LEU A 31 26.31 0.36 -27.90
N GLU A 32 25.11 0.03 -27.44
CA GLU A 32 23.98 0.95 -27.26
C GLU A 32 23.63 1.07 -25.77
N GLN A 33 23.62 2.30 -25.28
CA GLN A 33 23.48 2.62 -23.86
C GLN A 33 22.45 3.73 -23.69
N SER A 34 21.62 3.61 -22.67
CA SER A 34 20.61 4.61 -22.30
C SER A 34 20.49 4.70 -20.79
N PHE A 35 20.03 5.84 -20.30
CA PHE A 35 19.60 5.95 -18.90
C PHE A 35 18.43 5.00 -18.64
N SER A 36 18.42 4.41 -17.44
CA SER A 36 17.32 3.58 -16.94
C SER A 36 16.91 2.38 -17.80
N GLU A 37 17.75 1.95 -18.74
CA GLU A 37 17.56 0.79 -19.61
C GLU A 37 18.75 -0.17 -19.49
N HIS A 38 18.54 -1.43 -19.90
CA HIS A 38 19.68 -2.32 -20.12
C HIS A 38 20.50 -1.79 -21.28
N HIS A 39 21.81 -1.73 -21.10
CA HIS A 39 22.72 -1.46 -22.22
C HIS A 39 22.89 -2.73 -23.01
N SER A 40 23.03 -2.63 -24.32
CA SER A 40 23.20 -3.79 -25.19
C SER A 40 24.49 -3.67 -25.99
N PHE A 41 25.14 -4.80 -26.21
CA PHE A 41 26.31 -4.87 -27.06
C PHE A 41 26.19 -6.01 -28.07
N ARG A 42 26.89 -5.85 -29.19
CA ARG A 42 27.03 -6.84 -30.24
C ARG A 42 28.46 -6.85 -30.74
N VAL A 43 29.14 -7.98 -30.59
CA VAL A 43 30.51 -8.21 -31.07
C VAL A 43 30.46 -9.30 -32.14
N VAL A 44 30.99 -8.98 -33.32
CA VAL A 44 31.08 -9.90 -34.46
C VAL A 44 32.53 -10.28 -34.64
N MET A 45 32.81 -11.58 -34.62
CA MET A 45 34.14 -12.15 -34.86
C MET A 45 34.12 -12.95 -36.15
N ASP A 46 35.16 -12.79 -36.97
CA ASP A 46 35.36 -13.59 -38.17
C ASP A 46 36.15 -14.86 -37.81
N TYR A 47 35.76 -16.00 -38.37
CA TYR A 47 36.45 -17.28 -38.16
C TYR A 47 37.89 -17.27 -38.68
N ASP A 48 38.17 -16.48 -39.71
CA ASP A 48 39.53 -16.27 -40.21
C ASP A 48 40.40 -15.58 -39.15
N THR A 49 39.83 -14.60 -38.42
CA THR A 49 40.50 -13.92 -37.31
C THR A 49 40.68 -14.84 -36.10
N LEU A 50 39.68 -15.70 -35.83
CA LEU A 50 39.76 -16.72 -34.77
C LEU A 50 40.73 -17.87 -35.12
N LYS A 51 41.26 -17.94 -36.35
CA LYS A 51 42.12 -19.02 -36.87
C LYS A 51 41.47 -20.41 -36.70
N GLN A 52 40.14 -20.48 -36.85
CA GLN A 52 39.35 -21.70 -36.70
C GLN A 52 38.44 -21.89 -37.91
N ASP A 53 38.12 -23.15 -38.23
CA ASP A 53 37.12 -23.45 -39.25
C ASP A 53 35.72 -23.08 -38.74
N PHE A 54 34.85 -22.59 -39.63
CA PHE A 54 33.44 -22.37 -39.33
C PHE A 54 32.82 -23.63 -38.69
N MET A 55 32.11 -23.46 -37.56
CA MET A 55 31.46 -24.54 -36.80
C MET A 55 32.39 -25.62 -36.21
N LYS A 56 33.69 -25.36 -36.04
CA LYS A 56 34.64 -26.35 -35.50
C LYS A 56 34.34 -26.78 -34.05
N ASN A 57 33.84 -25.89 -33.18
CA ASN A 57 33.58 -26.17 -31.75
C ASN A 57 32.36 -25.38 -31.16
N PRO A 58 31.14 -25.55 -31.69
CA PRO A 58 29.98 -24.77 -31.25
C PRO A 58 29.62 -24.99 -29.77
N LEU A 59 29.83 -26.21 -29.24
CA LEU A 59 29.56 -26.51 -27.82
C LEU A 59 30.45 -25.73 -26.86
N GLU A 60 31.73 -25.53 -27.17
CA GLU A 60 32.62 -24.72 -26.34
C GLU A 60 32.27 -23.23 -26.44
N GLN A 61 31.91 -22.77 -27.65
CA GLN A 61 31.48 -21.39 -27.88
C GLN A 61 30.17 -21.06 -27.16
N MET A 62 29.23 -22.01 -27.07
CA MET A 62 28.00 -21.86 -26.28
C MET A 62 28.27 -21.67 -24.77
N LYS A 63 29.41 -22.10 -24.24
CA LYS A 63 29.78 -21.88 -22.82
C LYS A 63 30.14 -20.42 -22.51
N LEU A 64 30.27 -19.57 -23.53
CA LEU A 64 30.46 -18.13 -23.37
C LEU A 64 29.19 -17.44 -22.83
N ILE A 65 28.01 -18.06 -22.96
CA ILE A 65 26.77 -17.55 -22.39
C ILE A 65 26.93 -17.36 -20.87
N GLY A 66 26.60 -16.17 -20.38
CA GLY A 66 26.68 -15.79 -18.97
C GLY A 66 28.06 -15.35 -18.48
N GLN A 67 29.09 -15.37 -19.34
CA GLN A 67 30.41 -14.80 -19.04
C GLN A 67 30.41 -13.28 -19.21
N PHE A 68 31.37 -12.63 -18.54
CA PHE A 68 31.57 -11.18 -18.69
C PHE A 68 32.40 -10.86 -19.93
N LEU A 69 32.02 -9.77 -20.59
CA LEU A 69 32.73 -9.20 -21.72
C LEU A 69 33.01 -7.73 -21.42
N ASP A 70 34.28 -7.35 -21.47
CA ASP A 70 34.75 -5.99 -21.23
C ASP A 70 35.11 -5.32 -22.57
N ILE A 71 34.73 -4.07 -22.76
CA ILE A 71 34.96 -3.27 -23.97
C ILE A 71 35.64 -1.96 -23.57
N ASP A 72 36.84 -1.74 -24.11
CA ASP A 72 37.61 -0.52 -23.91
C ASP A 72 37.56 0.33 -25.18
N LEU A 73 36.76 1.40 -25.19
CA LEU A 73 36.69 2.36 -26.30
C LEU A 73 37.70 3.49 -26.11
N MET A 74 38.64 3.66 -27.04
CA MET A 74 39.75 4.59 -26.93
C MET A 74 39.94 5.47 -28.17
N GLN A 75 40.46 6.69 -27.95
CA GLN A 75 40.82 7.62 -29.03
C GLN A 75 42.32 7.50 -29.31
N GLY A 76 42.68 7.03 -30.50
CA GLY A 76 44.06 6.62 -30.79
C GLY A 76 44.49 5.43 -29.91
N ASP A 77 45.73 5.46 -29.44
CA ASP A 77 46.31 4.41 -28.56
C ASP A 77 46.33 4.81 -27.07
N ASP A 78 45.57 5.85 -26.66
CA ASP A 78 45.53 6.30 -25.27
C ASP A 78 44.63 5.39 -24.42
N SER A 79 45.20 4.27 -23.95
CA SER A 79 44.51 3.34 -23.05
C SER A 79 44.25 3.94 -21.67
N GLY A 80 44.94 5.02 -21.26
CA GLY A 80 44.78 5.64 -19.95
C GLY A 80 43.47 6.40 -19.77
N ASN A 81 42.80 6.75 -20.88
CA ASN A 81 41.52 7.46 -20.90
C ASN A 81 40.40 6.66 -21.61
N ALA A 82 40.58 5.35 -21.78
CA ALA A 82 39.59 4.47 -22.39
C ALA A 82 38.24 4.56 -21.66
N TYR A 83 37.16 4.36 -22.41
CA TYR A 83 35.84 4.15 -21.84
C TYR A 83 35.62 2.66 -21.65
N GLU A 84 35.57 2.23 -20.40
CA GLU A 84 35.34 0.85 -20.01
C GLU A 84 33.84 0.56 -19.94
N PHE A 85 33.44 -0.53 -20.58
CA PHE A 85 32.10 -1.08 -20.48
C PHE A 85 32.19 -2.58 -20.19
N ARG A 86 31.51 -3.03 -19.14
CA ARG A 86 31.31 -4.44 -18.82
C ARG A 86 29.90 -4.86 -19.19
N GLY A 87 29.79 -6.00 -19.86
CA GLY A 87 28.53 -6.64 -20.20
C GLY A 87 28.53 -8.12 -19.83
N VAL A 88 27.35 -8.74 -19.90
CA VAL A 88 27.14 -10.18 -19.75
C VAL A 88 26.64 -10.72 -21.09
N ILE A 89 27.33 -11.73 -21.62
CA ILE A 89 26.94 -12.38 -22.87
C ILE A 89 25.61 -13.13 -22.66
N ARG A 90 24.60 -12.78 -23.46
CA ARG A 90 23.25 -13.38 -23.39
C ARG A 90 23.06 -14.40 -24.50
N ASP A 91 23.43 -14.05 -25.71
CA ASP A 91 23.28 -14.87 -26.91
C ASP A 91 24.64 -15.11 -27.56
N VAL A 92 24.87 -16.36 -27.94
CA VAL A 92 26.03 -16.79 -28.72
C VAL A 92 25.50 -17.59 -29.89
N TYR A 93 25.73 -17.08 -31.09
CA TYR A 93 25.23 -17.75 -32.30
C TYR A 93 26.20 -17.60 -33.47
N HIS A 94 26.04 -18.50 -34.42
CA HIS A 94 26.85 -18.57 -35.63
C HIS A 94 26.02 -18.10 -36.81
N GLU A 95 26.55 -17.20 -37.62
CA GLU A 95 25.91 -16.74 -38.85
C GLU A 95 26.80 -17.09 -40.04
N GLY A 96 26.28 -17.83 -41.01
CA GLY A 96 26.99 -18.19 -42.23
C GLY A 96 26.29 -17.60 -43.45
N GLN A 97 27.07 -17.09 -44.41
CA GLN A 97 26.55 -16.65 -45.71
C GLN A 97 27.43 -17.28 -46.80
N GLU A 98 26.80 -18.07 -47.68
CA GLU A 98 27.37 -18.77 -48.84
C GLU A 98 28.86 -19.20 -48.74
N GLY A 99 29.09 -20.48 -48.42
CA GLY A 99 30.43 -21.09 -48.47
C GLY A 99 31.01 -21.41 -47.10
N LYS A 100 32.33 -21.23 -46.94
CA LYS A 100 33.06 -21.50 -45.68
C LYS A 100 33.18 -20.27 -44.77
N HIS A 101 32.73 -19.10 -45.24
CA HIS A 101 32.76 -17.87 -44.47
C HIS A 101 31.55 -17.80 -43.53
N GLY A 102 31.81 -17.37 -42.30
CA GLY A 102 30.79 -17.14 -41.30
C GLY A 102 31.36 -16.33 -40.15
N TYR A 103 30.47 -15.97 -39.24
CA TYR A 103 30.78 -15.15 -38.08
C TYR A 103 30.35 -15.86 -36.81
N LEU A 104 31.12 -15.65 -35.74
CA LEU A 104 30.69 -15.89 -34.37
C LEU A 104 30.19 -14.56 -33.80
N ILE A 105 28.93 -14.53 -33.37
CA ILE A 105 28.30 -13.31 -32.87
C ILE A 105 28.00 -13.48 -31.39
N LEU A 106 28.44 -12.51 -30.60
CA LEU A 106 28.14 -12.38 -29.19
C LEU A 106 27.24 -11.17 -29.01
N GLU A 107 26.04 -11.41 -28.49
CA GLU A 107 25.12 -10.35 -28.07
C GLU A 107 24.88 -10.47 -26.58
N GLY A 108 24.79 -9.32 -25.91
CA GLY A 108 24.62 -9.31 -24.48
C GLY A 108 24.10 -7.99 -23.97
N LEU A 109 23.92 -7.96 -22.65
CA LEU A 109 23.38 -6.81 -21.94
C LEU A 109 24.32 -6.36 -20.82
N SER A 110 24.16 -5.14 -20.32
CA SER A 110 24.80 -4.74 -19.06
C SER A 110 24.47 -5.71 -17.93
N PRO A 111 25.32 -5.85 -16.89
CA PRO A 111 25.09 -6.75 -15.76
C PRO A 111 23.82 -6.45 -14.97
N THR A 112 23.14 -5.34 -15.26
CA THR A 112 21.76 -5.08 -14.80
C THR A 112 20.78 -6.19 -15.23
N ILE A 113 21.06 -6.98 -16.28
CA ILE A 113 20.29 -8.19 -16.63
C ILE A 113 20.23 -9.22 -15.48
N LEU A 114 21.21 -9.21 -14.57
CA LEU A 114 21.21 -10.07 -13.38
C LEU A 114 20.06 -9.74 -12.42
N LEU A 115 19.44 -8.56 -12.53
CA LEU A 115 18.24 -8.15 -11.79
C LEU A 115 16.94 -8.66 -12.44
N GLU A 116 16.99 -9.23 -13.64
CA GLU A 116 15.83 -9.89 -14.29
C GLU A 116 15.63 -11.33 -13.77
N ARG A 117 15.54 -11.47 -12.44
CA ARG A 117 15.41 -12.77 -11.73
C ARG A 117 13.99 -13.35 -11.76
N GLY A 118 13.15 -12.88 -12.67
CA GLY A 118 11.73 -13.18 -12.73
C GLY A 118 10.85 -12.28 -11.85
N LYS A 119 9.57 -12.21 -12.22
CA LYS A 119 8.55 -11.38 -11.56
C LYS A 119 8.22 -11.92 -10.17
N ARG A 120 8.15 -11.02 -9.18
CA ARG A 120 7.87 -11.38 -7.78
C ARG A 120 6.96 -10.39 -7.07
N LEU A 121 6.58 -10.76 -5.86
CA LEU A 121 5.85 -9.94 -4.91
C LEU A 121 6.73 -9.74 -3.68
N ASP A 122 6.90 -8.49 -3.25
CA ASP A 122 7.69 -8.15 -2.07
C ASP A 122 7.20 -6.85 -1.44
N ILE A 123 7.51 -6.63 -0.16
CA ILE A 123 7.16 -5.39 0.55
C ILE A 123 8.37 -4.77 1.24
N PHE A 124 8.37 -3.44 1.26
CA PHE A 124 9.35 -2.61 1.95
C PHE A 124 8.60 -1.61 2.82
N CYS A 125 8.77 -1.72 4.12
CA CYS A 125 8.02 -0.94 5.10
C CYS A 125 8.96 -0.08 5.93
N ASN A 126 8.60 1.19 6.13
CA ASN A 126 9.34 2.12 6.99
C ASN A 126 10.83 2.23 6.60
N MET A 127 11.13 2.32 5.29
CA MET A 127 12.49 2.39 4.74
C MET A 127 12.69 3.65 3.92
N ASN A 128 13.92 4.15 3.84
CA ASN A 128 14.30 5.14 2.82
C ASN A 128 14.64 4.45 1.48
N LEU A 129 14.69 5.21 0.39
CA LEU A 129 14.93 4.65 -0.95
C LEU A 129 16.27 3.91 -1.08
N GLY A 130 17.29 4.34 -0.35
CA GLY A 130 18.61 3.70 -0.36
C GLY A 130 18.57 2.31 0.26
N GLN A 131 17.89 2.17 1.40
CA GLN A 131 17.66 0.87 2.05
C GLN A 131 16.86 -0.08 1.16
N VAL A 132 15.86 0.44 0.43
CA VAL A 132 15.09 -0.36 -0.55
C VAL A 132 16.01 -0.84 -1.67
N PHE A 133 16.83 0.06 -2.24
CA PHE A 133 17.79 -0.30 -3.28
C PHE A 133 18.76 -1.39 -2.81
N ASP A 134 19.33 -1.25 -1.61
CA ASP A 134 20.26 -2.25 -1.05
C ASP A 134 19.59 -3.61 -0.90
N GLN A 135 18.34 -3.66 -0.42
CA GLN A 135 17.61 -4.94 -0.28
C GLN A 135 17.27 -5.60 -1.61
N VAL A 136 16.85 -4.81 -2.61
CA VAL A 136 16.49 -5.32 -3.94
C VAL A 136 17.72 -5.91 -4.64
N THR A 137 18.85 -5.22 -4.49
CA THR A 137 20.13 -5.58 -5.11
C THR A 137 20.97 -6.57 -4.30
N ASP A 138 20.53 -6.89 -3.07
CA ASP A 138 21.21 -7.85 -2.20
C ASP A 138 21.35 -9.23 -2.89
N ASN A 139 22.42 -9.94 -2.52
CA ASN A 139 22.88 -11.21 -3.10
C ASN A 139 23.40 -11.16 -4.56
N ILE A 140 23.22 -10.08 -5.31
CA ILE A 140 23.86 -9.88 -6.63
C ILE A 140 25.21 -9.17 -6.47
N ILE A 141 25.23 -8.11 -5.65
CA ILE A 141 26.41 -7.26 -5.42
C ILE A 141 27.46 -7.98 -4.57
N ASN A 142 27.04 -8.65 -3.49
CA ASN A 142 27.93 -9.15 -2.44
C ASN A 142 28.63 -10.49 -2.74
N LYS A 143 28.31 -11.16 -3.86
CA LYS A 143 28.99 -12.38 -4.30
C LYS A 143 29.71 -12.13 -5.63
N LYS A 144 31.00 -11.81 -5.53
CA LYS A 144 32.00 -11.74 -6.63
C LYS A 144 32.09 -10.41 -7.43
N ASP A 145 31.77 -9.24 -6.87
CA ASP A 145 31.94 -7.92 -7.54
C ASP A 145 31.33 -7.86 -8.97
N ARG A 146 30.22 -8.56 -9.18
CA ARG A 146 29.60 -8.74 -10.51
C ARG A 146 28.87 -7.50 -11.02
N LEU A 147 28.40 -6.67 -10.10
CA LEU A 147 27.72 -5.41 -10.37
C LEU A 147 28.02 -4.45 -9.22
N PRO A 148 29.11 -3.68 -9.30
CA PRO A 148 29.37 -2.58 -8.39
C PRO A 148 28.22 -1.57 -8.39
N CYS A 149 27.92 -0.99 -7.22
CA CYS A 149 26.82 -0.04 -7.08
C CYS A 149 27.22 1.24 -6.34
N VAL A 150 26.61 2.35 -6.75
CA VAL A 150 26.66 3.63 -6.04
C VAL A 150 25.25 3.99 -5.62
N ASN A 151 24.96 3.84 -4.33
CA ASN A 151 23.63 4.10 -3.76
C ASN A 151 23.66 5.41 -2.97
N LYS A 152 23.16 6.49 -3.58
CA LYS A 152 23.14 7.85 -2.99
C LYS A 152 21.87 8.61 -3.41
N PRO A 153 20.66 8.13 -3.08
CA PRO A 153 19.43 8.84 -3.40
C PRO A 153 19.44 10.26 -2.82
N HIS A 154 18.93 11.22 -3.60
CA HIS A 154 18.78 12.60 -3.15
C HIS A 154 17.63 12.73 -2.14
N TYR A 155 16.55 11.97 -2.33
CA TYR A 155 15.40 11.95 -1.43
C TYR A 155 15.74 11.09 -0.21
N THR A 156 15.83 11.74 0.94
CA THR A 156 16.18 11.08 2.22
C THR A 156 14.97 10.77 3.08
N GLY A 157 13.76 11.12 2.63
CA GLY A 157 12.53 10.84 3.37
C GLY A 157 12.25 9.33 3.49
N GLN A 158 11.50 8.97 4.53
CA GLN A 158 11.08 7.61 4.78
C GLN A 158 9.79 7.32 4.03
N VAL A 159 9.71 6.16 3.39
CA VAL A 159 8.49 5.68 2.74
C VAL A 159 7.83 4.65 3.65
N ASN A 160 6.56 4.89 3.95
CA ASN A 160 5.82 4.05 4.90
C ASN A 160 5.63 2.64 4.34
N PHE A 161 5.21 2.52 3.08
CA PHE A 161 4.92 1.25 2.43
C PHE A 161 5.25 1.32 0.93
N LEU A 162 6.04 0.37 0.44
CA LEU A 162 6.25 0.11 -0.97
C LEU A 162 6.04 -1.38 -1.22
N MET A 163 5.43 -1.71 -2.35
CA MET A 163 5.28 -3.09 -2.78
C MET A 163 5.85 -3.25 -4.19
N GLN A 164 6.70 -4.25 -4.37
CA GLN A 164 7.08 -4.78 -5.68
C GLN A 164 5.93 -5.68 -6.14
N TYR A 165 5.20 -5.31 -7.20
CA TYR A 165 3.97 -6.00 -7.59
C TYR A 165 4.07 -6.66 -8.96
N LYS A 166 4.38 -7.96 -9.00
CA LYS A 166 4.55 -8.75 -10.24
C LYS A 166 5.60 -8.13 -11.19
N GLU A 167 6.64 -7.58 -10.60
CA GLU A 167 7.77 -6.93 -11.28
C GLU A 167 9.04 -7.73 -11.06
N SER A 168 9.98 -7.70 -12.01
CA SER A 168 11.37 -8.07 -11.72
C SER A 168 12.02 -7.02 -10.82
N ASP A 169 13.23 -7.30 -10.33
CA ASP A 169 13.95 -6.34 -9.50
C ASP A 169 14.37 -5.12 -10.32
N TRP A 170 14.70 -5.32 -11.60
CA TRP A 170 15.00 -4.22 -12.53
C TRP A 170 13.77 -3.37 -12.83
N GLU A 171 12.63 -4.00 -13.19
CA GLU A 171 11.36 -3.30 -13.42
C GLU A 171 10.96 -2.46 -12.20
N PHE A 172 11.11 -3.02 -10.99
CA PHE A 172 10.82 -2.33 -9.74
C PHE A 172 11.73 -1.12 -9.50
N LEU A 173 13.05 -1.25 -9.72
CA LEU A 173 13.99 -0.13 -9.58
C LEU A 173 13.74 0.97 -10.63
N ARG A 174 13.37 0.58 -11.86
CA ARG A 174 12.96 1.55 -12.90
C ARG A 174 11.71 2.31 -12.46
N ARG A 175 10.69 1.60 -11.95
CA ARG A 175 9.50 2.27 -11.41
C ARG A 175 9.85 3.17 -10.24
N LEU A 176 10.69 2.70 -9.31
CA LEU A 176 11.11 3.48 -8.16
C LEU A 176 11.81 4.77 -8.60
N SER A 177 12.71 4.69 -9.58
CA SER A 177 13.33 5.86 -10.22
C SER A 177 12.30 6.80 -10.85
N ALA A 178 11.32 6.28 -11.61
CA ALA A 178 10.28 7.09 -12.23
C ALA A 178 9.39 7.83 -11.21
N ILE A 179 8.96 7.17 -10.13
CA ILE A 179 8.05 7.75 -9.14
C ILE A 179 8.75 8.66 -8.12
N SER A 180 10.06 8.48 -7.92
CA SER A 180 10.87 9.29 -6.99
C SER A 180 11.70 10.37 -7.68
N GLY A 181 11.83 10.33 -9.01
CA GLY A 181 12.75 11.16 -9.78
C GLY A 181 14.24 10.91 -9.53
N GLU A 182 14.59 9.80 -8.86
CA GLU A 182 16.00 9.42 -8.68
C GLU A 182 16.62 8.94 -9.99
N THR A 183 17.90 9.22 -10.18
CA THR A 183 18.63 8.72 -11.36
C THR A 183 18.89 7.22 -11.22
N LEU A 184 18.60 6.45 -12.27
CA LEU A 184 19.00 5.06 -12.40
C LEU A 184 19.91 4.91 -13.64
N LEU A 185 21.19 4.65 -13.43
CA LEU A 185 22.17 4.67 -14.51
C LEU A 185 23.21 3.56 -14.33
N TYR A 186 23.44 2.77 -15.37
CA TYR A 186 24.68 2.00 -15.46
C TYR A 186 25.76 2.84 -16.16
N THR A 187 26.90 3.07 -15.52
CA THR A 187 27.97 3.94 -16.08
C THR A 187 28.83 3.24 -17.14
N GLY A 188 28.66 1.93 -17.28
CA GLY A 188 29.58 1.01 -17.97
C GLY A 188 30.28 0.08 -16.99
N MET A 189 30.41 0.47 -15.72
CA MET A 189 31.01 -0.36 -14.66
C MET A 189 30.13 -0.42 -13.42
N ASP A 190 29.58 0.71 -12.97
CA ASP A 190 28.77 0.83 -11.75
C ASP A 190 27.30 1.05 -12.08
N LEU A 191 26.40 0.41 -11.32
CA LEU A 191 24.98 0.78 -11.28
C LEU A 191 24.78 1.88 -10.22
N VAL A 192 24.34 3.05 -10.66
CA VAL A 192 24.09 4.21 -9.83
C VAL A 192 22.59 4.38 -9.59
N PHE A 193 22.25 4.61 -8.32
CA PHE A 193 20.93 5.04 -7.89
C PHE A 193 21.05 6.35 -7.09
N GLY A 194 20.52 7.44 -7.64
CA GLY A 194 20.62 8.79 -7.09
C GLY A 194 21.79 9.61 -7.62
N GLU A 195 22.59 10.20 -6.73
CA GLU A 195 23.72 11.05 -7.10
C GLU A 195 24.82 10.25 -7.83
N TYR A 196 25.15 10.68 -9.04
CA TYR A 196 26.26 10.16 -9.85
C TYR A 196 27.37 11.19 -9.97
N LYS A 197 28.57 10.71 -10.31
CA LYS A 197 29.77 11.55 -10.46
C LYS A 197 29.55 12.60 -11.56
N ASP A 198 29.83 13.86 -11.23
CA ASP A 198 29.79 14.92 -12.23
C ASP A 198 31.17 15.09 -12.89
N TRP A 199 31.26 14.74 -14.17
CA TRP A 199 32.50 14.85 -14.93
C TRP A 199 32.62 16.22 -15.59
N SER A 200 33.85 16.74 -15.68
CA SER A 200 34.11 17.97 -16.42
C SER A 200 33.61 17.88 -17.86
N PRO A 201 32.96 18.93 -18.39
CA PRO A 201 32.49 18.95 -19.77
C PRO A 201 33.62 18.69 -20.76
N VAL A 202 33.33 17.87 -21.77
CA VAL A 202 34.23 17.67 -22.90
C VAL A 202 33.81 18.60 -24.03
N GLU A 203 34.76 19.42 -24.48
CA GLU A 203 34.58 20.35 -25.58
C GLU A 203 34.63 19.60 -26.92
N VAL A 204 33.58 19.71 -27.72
CA VAL A 204 33.47 19.10 -29.06
C VAL A 204 33.00 20.15 -30.05
N THR A 205 33.54 20.15 -31.27
CA THR A 205 33.20 21.15 -32.28
C THR A 205 32.40 20.53 -33.41
N TYR A 206 31.29 21.18 -33.80
CA TYR A 206 30.52 20.82 -34.99
C TYR A 206 31.39 20.97 -36.26
N ASP A 207 31.21 20.10 -37.24
CA ASP A 207 32.02 20.01 -38.47
C ASP A 207 33.50 19.61 -38.24
N LYS A 208 33.85 19.21 -37.01
CA LYS A 208 35.17 18.64 -36.67
C LYS A 208 35.01 17.27 -36.01
N GLU A 209 34.57 17.24 -34.76
CA GLU A 209 34.28 16.00 -34.03
C GLU A 209 32.84 15.52 -34.25
N ILE A 210 31.88 16.45 -34.38
CA ILE A 210 30.45 16.17 -34.63
C ILE A 210 30.14 16.36 -36.12
N THR A 211 29.58 15.34 -36.75
CA THR A 211 29.23 15.31 -38.19
C THR A 211 27.80 15.70 -38.49
N SER A 212 26.88 15.44 -37.56
CA SER A 212 25.48 15.83 -37.69
C SER A 212 24.98 16.31 -36.34
N PHE A 213 24.12 17.31 -36.37
CA PHE A 213 23.68 18.01 -35.18
C PHE A 213 22.22 18.42 -35.32
N GLN A 214 21.42 18.10 -34.31
CA GLN A 214 20.02 18.49 -34.16
C GLN A 214 19.86 19.07 -32.75
N PHE A 215 19.44 20.32 -32.67
CA PHE A 215 19.01 20.98 -31.44
C PHE A 215 17.51 21.23 -31.55
N GLY A 216 16.75 20.83 -30.54
CA GLY A 216 15.30 20.94 -30.59
C GLY A 216 14.68 21.09 -29.21
N THR A 217 13.44 21.58 -29.23
CA THR A 217 12.55 21.58 -28.07
C THR A 217 11.30 20.74 -28.36
N ARG A 218 10.62 20.30 -27.31
CA ARG A 218 9.34 19.59 -27.38
C ARG A 218 8.41 20.06 -26.27
N LEU A 219 7.11 20.00 -26.54
CA LEU A 219 6.07 20.39 -25.60
C LEU A 219 5.81 19.25 -24.60
N LEU A 220 6.05 19.51 -23.30
CA LEU A 220 5.71 18.60 -22.21
C LEU A 220 4.99 19.36 -21.11
N ALA A 221 3.83 18.85 -20.68
CA ALA A 221 3.04 19.47 -19.62
C ALA A 221 3.82 19.45 -18.30
N ASN A 222 4.23 20.64 -17.83
CA ASN A 222 5.12 20.77 -16.67
C ASN A 222 4.50 21.58 -15.51
N ASN A 223 3.18 21.75 -15.53
CA ASN A 223 2.39 22.34 -14.46
C ASN A 223 1.32 21.35 -14.03
N PHE A 224 1.31 21.05 -12.73
CA PHE A 224 0.44 20.06 -12.13
C PHE A 224 0.38 20.29 -10.62
N THR A 225 -0.61 19.65 -9.99
CA THR A 225 -0.81 19.61 -8.55
C THR A 225 -0.75 18.16 -8.10
N ARG A 226 -0.01 17.88 -7.03
CA ARG A 226 -0.04 16.58 -6.34
C ARG A 226 -0.71 16.74 -4.98
N TYR A 227 -1.42 15.71 -4.55
CA TYR A 227 -1.99 15.65 -3.20
C TYR A 227 -1.73 14.30 -2.55
N GLN A 228 -1.70 14.26 -1.22
CA GLN A 228 -1.61 13.03 -0.45
C GLN A 228 -2.58 13.13 0.72
N TYR A 229 -3.41 12.11 0.89
CA TYR A 229 -4.29 12.00 2.06
C TYR A 229 -3.53 11.32 3.20
N LEU A 230 -3.47 11.99 4.35
CA LEU A 230 -2.85 11.53 5.59
C LEU A 230 -3.92 11.02 6.53
N ALA A 231 -4.23 9.73 6.40
CA ALA A 231 -5.38 9.15 7.09
C ALA A 231 -5.27 9.14 8.62
N GLU A 232 -4.05 9.20 9.18
CA GLU A 232 -3.85 9.30 10.64
C GLU A 232 -4.38 10.62 11.22
N GLN A 233 -4.37 11.68 10.41
CA GLN A 233 -4.70 13.06 10.81
C GLN A 233 -6.04 13.53 10.21
N ASP A 234 -6.63 12.76 9.29
CA ASP A 234 -7.74 13.16 8.44
C ASP A 234 -7.48 14.49 7.71
N ASP A 235 -6.28 14.60 7.11
CA ASP A 235 -5.86 15.80 6.39
C ASP A 235 -5.36 15.46 4.99
N THR A 236 -5.49 16.40 4.06
CA THR A 236 -4.95 16.28 2.70
C THR A 236 -3.90 17.34 2.46
N ILE A 237 -2.64 16.93 2.42
CA ILE A 237 -1.56 17.80 1.96
C ILE A 237 -1.62 17.93 0.44
N THR A 238 -1.45 19.15 -0.07
CA THR A 238 -1.52 19.46 -1.50
C THR A 238 -0.36 20.40 -1.84
N GLN A 239 0.27 20.16 -2.99
CA GLN A 239 1.36 20.98 -3.47
C GLN A 239 1.29 21.17 -4.99
N ASP A 240 1.42 22.42 -5.41
CA ASP A 240 1.56 22.79 -6.82
C ASP A 240 3.01 22.70 -7.27
N ALA A 241 3.23 22.35 -8.54
CA ALA A 241 4.53 22.42 -9.18
C ALA A 241 5.13 23.83 -9.00
N PRO A 242 6.42 23.96 -8.61
CA PRO A 242 7.02 25.26 -8.36
C PRO A 242 6.96 26.16 -9.60
N ALA A 243 6.92 27.48 -9.41
CA ALA A 243 6.82 28.43 -10.51
C ALA A 243 8.07 28.42 -11.40
N THR A 244 9.24 28.16 -10.81
CA THR A 244 10.54 28.10 -11.48
C THR A 244 11.11 26.68 -11.42
N ILE A 245 12.07 26.40 -12.30
CA ILE A 245 12.83 25.16 -12.30
C ILE A 245 14.26 25.49 -11.88
N ASP A 246 14.73 24.88 -10.80
CA ASP A 246 16.06 25.14 -10.26
C ASP A 246 17.15 24.78 -11.27
N ASN A 247 18.11 25.69 -11.45
CA ASN A 247 19.23 25.56 -12.40
C ASN A 247 18.84 25.39 -13.88
N ALA A 248 17.61 25.76 -14.26
CA ALA A 248 17.21 25.77 -15.66
C ALA A 248 17.92 26.88 -16.46
N ASN A 249 18.36 26.55 -17.67
CA ASN A 249 18.89 27.53 -18.63
C ASN A 249 17.75 28.26 -19.38
N GLU A 250 18.11 29.28 -20.17
CA GLU A 250 17.14 30.08 -20.93
C GLU A 250 16.26 29.24 -21.87
N TYR A 251 16.82 28.18 -22.48
CA TYR A 251 16.09 27.28 -23.36
C TYR A 251 15.01 26.49 -22.60
N VAL A 252 15.35 25.92 -21.44
CA VAL A 252 14.42 25.16 -20.59
C VAL A 252 13.32 26.08 -20.05
N ASN A 253 13.67 27.27 -19.57
CA ASN A 253 12.69 28.24 -19.08
C ASN A 253 11.71 28.66 -20.19
N THR A 254 12.24 28.99 -21.38
CA THR A 254 11.41 29.36 -22.54
C THR A 254 10.46 28.23 -22.94
N ALA A 255 10.94 26.97 -22.94
CA ALA A 255 10.12 25.81 -23.25
C ALA A 255 9.03 25.57 -22.17
N ALA A 256 9.36 25.73 -20.89
CA ALA A 256 8.43 25.60 -19.78
C ALA A 256 7.33 26.68 -19.83
N ASP A 257 7.68 27.94 -20.12
CA ASP A 257 6.73 29.05 -20.27
C ASP A 257 5.80 28.83 -21.46
N SER A 258 6.34 28.38 -22.60
CA SER A 258 5.53 28.03 -23.77
C SER A 258 4.56 26.88 -23.48
N SER A 259 5.00 25.88 -22.72
CA SER A 259 4.11 24.79 -22.31
C SER A 259 3.00 25.28 -21.39
N LYS A 260 3.33 26.17 -20.45
CA LYS A 260 2.39 26.70 -19.48
C LYS A 260 1.19 27.34 -20.17
N GLU A 261 1.40 28.22 -21.14
CA GLU A 261 0.32 28.86 -21.91
C GLU A 261 -0.63 27.86 -22.59
N LEU A 262 -0.10 26.72 -23.04
CA LEU A 262 -0.86 25.69 -23.75
C LEU A 262 -1.61 24.74 -22.81
N THR A 263 -1.06 24.45 -21.62
CA THR A 263 -1.59 23.43 -20.71
C THR A 263 -2.37 23.99 -19.52
N GLU A 264 -2.36 25.31 -19.30
CA GLU A 264 -2.97 25.98 -18.14
C GLU A 264 -4.48 25.79 -18.01
N LYS A 265 -5.21 25.63 -19.12
CA LYS A 265 -6.69 25.60 -19.10
C LYS A 265 -7.27 24.40 -18.35
N ARG A 266 -6.48 23.34 -18.14
CA ARG A 266 -6.90 22.13 -17.42
C ARG A 266 -5.70 21.52 -16.68
N PRO A 267 -5.32 22.07 -15.52
CA PRO A 267 -4.16 21.58 -14.78
C PRO A 267 -4.39 20.14 -14.31
N VAL A 268 -3.32 19.34 -14.37
CA VAL A 268 -3.33 17.95 -13.88
C VAL A 268 -3.37 17.99 -12.36
N ARG A 269 -4.32 17.28 -11.74
CA ARG A 269 -4.40 17.10 -10.29
C ARG A 269 -4.59 15.62 -9.96
N THR A 270 -3.57 15.00 -9.39
CA THR A 270 -3.51 13.55 -9.10
C THR A 270 -2.84 13.29 -7.75
N PRO A 271 -3.02 12.11 -7.14
CA PRO A 271 -2.30 11.78 -5.93
C PRO A 271 -0.79 11.69 -6.17
N SER A 272 0.00 11.80 -5.10
CA SER A 272 1.43 11.46 -5.11
C SER A 272 1.62 9.96 -5.40
N SER A 273 2.64 9.63 -6.20
CA SER A 273 2.99 8.24 -6.53
C SER A 273 3.71 7.52 -5.38
N LEU A 274 4.31 8.28 -4.46
CA LEU A 274 4.92 7.77 -3.23
C LEU A 274 4.04 8.13 -2.02
N PRO A 275 3.77 7.16 -1.11
CA PRO A 275 3.02 7.41 0.11
C PRO A 275 3.93 8.10 1.14
N ILE A 276 3.83 9.42 1.16
CA ILE A 276 4.62 10.31 2.04
C ILE A 276 3.81 10.76 3.24
N GLY A 277 4.50 11.04 4.35
CA GLY A 277 3.87 11.43 5.62
C GLY A 277 3.79 12.94 5.88
N ASP A 278 4.46 13.77 5.08
CA ASP A 278 4.65 15.18 5.38
C ASP A 278 4.71 16.08 4.13
N ILE A 279 4.39 17.37 4.31
CA ILE A 279 4.39 18.37 3.23
C ILE A 279 5.78 18.67 2.69
N GLY A 280 6.85 18.54 3.50
CA GLY A 280 8.23 18.78 3.06
C GLY A 280 8.66 17.76 2.01
N SER A 281 8.40 16.48 2.28
CA SER A 281 8.58 15.40 1.30
C SER A 281 7.78 15.62 0.03
N LEU A 282 6.53 16.10 0.12
CA LEU A 282 5.70 16.39 -1.05
C LEU A 282 6.31 17.48 -1.91
N ASN A 283 6.77 18.55 -1.27
CA ASN A 283 7.39 19.69 -1.94
C ASN A 283 8.63 19.28 -2.72
N GLU A 284 9.48 18.45 -2.12
CA GLU A 284 10.68 17.95 -2.77
C GLU A 284 10.36 17.07 -3.99
N LEU A 285 9.45 16.11 -3.85
CA LEU A 285 9.06 15.21 -4.94
C LEU A 285 8.40 15.95 -6.10
N VAL A 286 7.51 16.92 -5.81
CA VAL A 286 6.84 17.73 -6.83
C VAL A 286 7.85 18.61 -7.59
N ALA A 287 8.79 19.25 -6.88
CA ALA A 287 9.84 20.03 -7.51
C ALA A 287 10.73 19.17 -8.42
N ARG A 288 11.01 17.94 -7.98
CA ARG A 288 11.82 16.99 -8.75
C ARG A 288 11.10 16.46 -9.97
N GLU A 289 9.83 16.06 -9.86
CA GLU A 289 9.00 15.64 -11.00
C GLU A 289 8.94 16.74 -12.08
N LYS A 290 8.82 18.01 -11.65
CA LYS A 290 8.86 19.17 -12.56
C LYS A 290 10.22 19.29 -13.25
N SER A 291 11.31 19.08 -12.51
CA SER A 291 12.68 19.14 -13.02
C SER A 291 12.99 18.01 -14.00
N VAL A 292 12.54 16.79 -13.71
CA VAL A 292 12.65 15.62 -14.60
C VAL A 292 11.92 15.88 -15.91
N THR A 293 10.66 16.32 -15.86
CA THR A 293 9.87 16.66 -17.05
C THR A 293 10.53 17.79 -17.84
N ALA A 294 11.06 18.81 -17.16
CA ALA A 294 11.80 19.90 -17.78
C ALA A 294 13.05 19.43 -18.52
N SER A 295 13.76 18.41 -18.00
CA SER A 295 15.00 17.90 -18.59
C SER A 295 14.79 17.32 -19.99
N GLU A 296 13.58 16.84 -20.30
CA GLU A 296 13.24 16.29 -21.62
C GLU A 296 12.74 17.33 -22.62
N THR A 297 12.45 18.56 -22.18
CA THR A 297 11.88 19.60 -23.04
C THR A 297 12.87 20.12 -24.08
N VAL A 298 14.16 20.12 -23.77
CA VAL A 298 15.24 20.54 -24.67
C VAL A 298 16.14 19.34 -24.89
N TYR A 299 16.50 19.07 -26.14
CA TYR A 299 17.34 17.94 -26.47
C TYR A 299 18.31 18.27 -27.59
N VAL A 300 19.44 17.59 -27.55
CA VAL A 300 20.44 17.56 -28.61
C VAL A 300 20.57 16.13 -29.10
N ARG A 301 20.52 15.94 -30.41
CA ARG A 301 20.87 14.67 -31.06
C ARG A 301 21.98 14.90 -32.06
N GLY A 302 22.87 13.95 -32.21
CA GLY A 302 23.97 14.11 -33.16
C GLY A 302 24.71 12.83 -33.47
N THR A 303 25.59 12.93 -34.46
CA THR A 303 26.58 11.91 -34.79
C THR A 303 27.97 12.49 -34.62
N ALA A 304 28.88 11.75 -33.98
CA ALA A 304 30.28 12.11 -33.81
C ALA A 304 31.22 11.02 -34.35
N LYS A 305 32.44 11.44 -34.71
CA LYS A 305 33.55 10.55 -35.13
C LYS A 305 34.51 10.20 -34.00
N THR A 306 34.19 10.58 -32.76
CA THR A 306 35.01 10.36 -31.56
C THR A 306 34.22 9.64 -30.46
N CYS A 307 34.91 8.96 -29.55
CA CYS A 307 34.36 8.38 -28.32
C CYS A 307 34.26 9.37 -27.14
N ALA A 308 34.31 10.68 -27.41
CA ALA A 308 34.07 11.71 -26.40
C ALA A 308 32.64 11.69 -25.83
N PRO A 309 31.56 11.54 -26.63
CA PRO A 309 30.22 11.30 -26.09
C PRO A 309 30.16 9.94 -25.42
N ARG A 310 29.93 9.90 -24.10
CA ARG A 310 29.77 8.68 -23.30
C ARG A 310 28.58 8.85 -22.37
N ILE A 311 27.89 7.77 -22.03
CA ILE A 311 26.69 7.83 -21.18
C ILE A 311 26.99 8.58 -19.86
N GLY A 312 26.12 9.54 -19.51
CA GLY A 312 26.25 10.36 -18.29
C GLY A 312 27.30 11.48 -18.34
N ARG A 313 28.18 11.53 -19.35
CA ARG A 313 29.16 12.63 -19.51
C ARG A 313 28.50 13.90 -20.03
N GLN A 314 29.14 15.02 -19.71
CA GLN A 314 28.76 16.34 -20.18
C GLN A 314 29.56 16.74 -21.42
N LEU A 315 28.90 17.38 -22.39
CA LEU A 315 29.48 17.92 -23.61
C LEU A 315 29.13 19.40 -23.75
N THR A 316 30.13 20.19 -24.13
CA THR A 316 29.92 21.55 -24.63
C THR A 316 30.12 21.51 -26.14
N ILE A 317 29.09 21.91 -26.90
CA ILE A 317 29.11 21.83 -28.36
C ILE A 317 29.43 23.19 -28.93
N ASN A 318 30.65 23.33 -29.45
CA ASN A 318 31.14 24.55 -30.07
C ASN A 318 30.75 24.60 -31.54
N MET A 319 30.30 25.77 -31.98
CA MET A 319 30.08 26.04 -33.40
C MET A 319 31.35 26.63 -34.02
N PRO A 320 31.73 26.22 -35.23
CA PRO A 320 32.86 26.78 -35.96
C PRO A 320 32.79 28.31 -36.08
N ALA A 321 33.94 28.99 -35.96
CA ALA A 321 34.01 30.46 -36.02
C ALA A 321 33.52 31.07 -37.36
N ASN A 322 33.54 30.28 -38.44
CA ASN A 322 33.03 30.65 -39.76
C ASN A 322 31.48 30.58 -39.84
N MET A 323 30.80 29.97 -38.87
CA MET A 323 29.33 30.00 -38.71
C MET A 323 28.87 31.18 -37.85
N GLY A 324 29.47 32.36 -38.08
CA GLY A 324 29.36 33.54 -37.22
C GLY A 324 27.95 33.85 -36.71
N GLY A 325 27.85 34.15 -35.41
CA GLY A 325 26.57 34.48 -34.74
C GLY A 325 25.86 33.30 -34.06
N ALA A 326 26.48 32.11 -34.00
CA ALA A 326 25.96 30.98 -33.24
C ALA A 326 25.91 31.30 -31.74
N SER A 327 24.73 31.17 -31.14
CA SER A 327 24.53 31.26 -29.69
C SER A 327 25.23 30.11 -28.96
N ASP A 328 25.70 30.38 -27.75
CA ASP A 328 26.11 29.33 -26.82
C ASP A 328 24.90 28.45 -26.50
N LEU A 329 24.98 27.18 -26.90
CA LEU A 329 23.91 26.22 -26.67
C LEU A 329 23.93 25.69 -25.22
N GLY A 330 25.01 25.95 -24.48
CA GLY A 330 25.25 25.45 -23.14
C GLY A 330 25.78 24.02 -23.12
N THR A 331 25.85 23.46 -21.91
CA THR A 331 26.36 22.12 -21.66
C THR A 331 25.23 21.10 -21.62
N TYR A 332 25.42 19.96 -22.30
CA TYR A 332 24.46 18.87 -22.39
C TYR A 332 25.02 17.57 -21.85
N ARG A 333 24.19 16.82 -21.14
CA ARG A 333 24.50 15.51 -20.60
C ARG A 333 23.98 14.42 -21.51
N ILE A 334 24.84 13.49 -21.88
CA ILE A 334 24.48 12.35 -22.73
C ILE A 334 23.56 11.39 -21.96
N VAL A 335 22.34 11.18 -22.46
CA VAL A 335 21.34 10.27 -21.90
C VAL A 335 21.14 9.00 -22.74
N LYS A 336 21.54 9.04 -24.02
CA LYS A 336 21.61 7.88 -24.90
C LYS A 336 22.84 7.97 -25.77
N VAL A 337 23.55 6.87 -25.96
CA VAL A 337 24.70 6.78 -26.87
C VAL A 337 24.76 5.42 -27.55
N LYS A 338 25.17 5.43 -28.82
CA LYS A 338 25.42 4.24 -29.61
C LYS A 338 26.77 4.35 -30.30
N HIS A 339 27.70 3.53 -29.86
CA HIS A 339 29.01 3.36 -30.47
C HIS A 339 28.94 2.25 -31.52
N THR A 340 29.48 2.47 -32.71
CA THR A 340 29.55 1.46 -33.78
C THR A 340 30.91 1.50 -34.45
N ILE A 341 31.56 0.34 -34.56
CA ILE A 341 32.71 0.09 -35.42
C ILE A 341 32.26 -0.90 -36.49
N ASP A 342 32.23 -0.44 -37.75
CA ASP A 342 31.85 -1.27 -38.89
C ASP A 342 32.98 -2.21 -39.33
N GLN A 343 32.68 -3.13 -40.25
CA GLN A 343 33.65 -4.09 -40.81
C GLN A 343 34.84 -3.44 -41.54
N ASN A 344 34.74 -2.15 -41.90
CA ASN A 344 35.83 -1.39 -42.50
C ASN A 344 36.62 -0.59 -41.45
N HIS A 345 36.45 -0.93 -40.16
CA HIS A 345 37.03 -0.24 -39.00
C HIS A 345 36.67 1.25 -38.93
N ARG A 346 35.51 1.64 -39.48
CA ARG A 346 35.02 3.02 -39.35
C ARG A 346 34.17 3.15 -38.11
N TYR A 347 34.60 4.05 -37.24
CA TYR A 347 33.87 4.39 -36.03
C TYR A 347 32.79 5.45 -36.29
N LYS A 348 31.62 5.27 -35.67
CA LYS A 348 30.51 6.23 -35.60
C LYS A 348 29.91 6.21 -34.19
N CYS A 349 29.64 7.39 -33.65
CA CYS A 349 28.90 7.56 -32.40
C CYS A 349 27.59 8.31 -32.67
N GLU A 350 26.45 7.77 -32.23
CA GLU A 350 25.18 8.49 -32.24
C GLU A 350 24.78 8.78 -30.80
N PHE A 351 24.35 10.00 -30.50
CA PHE A 351 24.02 10.39 -29.13
C PHE A 351 22.75 11.23 -29.04
N GLU A 352 22.09 11.14 -27.89
CA GLU A 352 21.05 12.06 -27.41
C GLU A 352 21.47 12.62 -26.06
N ALA A 353 21.28 13.93 -25.88
CA ALA A 353 21.70 14.66 -24.71
C ALA A 353 20.64 15.67 -24.28
N VAL A 354 20.57 15.92 -22.97
CA VAL A 354 19.66 16.86 -22.31
C VAL A 354 20.45 17.93 -21.55
N PRO A 355 19.88 19.10 -21.20
CA PRO A 355 20.61 20.14 -20.49
C PRO A 355 21.27 19.63 -19.20
N ALA A 356 22.58 19.81 -19.06
CA ALA A 356 23.35 19.31 -17.92
C ALA A 356 23.15 20.12 -16.64
N ALA A 357 22.68 21.37 -16.76
CA ALA A 357 22.46 22.27 -15.64
C ALA A 357 21.38 21.76 -14.67
N LEU A 358 20.43 20.97 -15.16
CA LEU A 358 19.48 20.26 -14.33
C LEU A 358 20.19 19.08 -13.66
N LYS A 359 20.02 18.96 -12.34
CA LYS A 359 20.57 17.83 -11.56
C LYS A 359 19.80 16.53 -11.81
N THR A 360 18.54 16.65 -12.20
CA THR A 360 17.68 15.53 -12.58
C THR A 360 17.91 15.13 -14.03
N VAL A 361 17.49 13.93 -14.37
CA VAL A 361 17.58 13.35 -15.72
C VAL A 361 16.20 12.80 -16.11
N PRO A 362 15.97 12.58 -17.41
CA PRO A 362 14.75 11.94 -17.91
C PRO A 362 14.42 10.66 -17.14
N ALA A 363 13.16 10.53 -16.71
CA ALA A 363 12.70 9.33 -16.03
C ALA A 363 12.51 8.19 -17.04
N PRO A 364 12.65 6.92 -16.62
CA PRO A 364 12.28 5.81 -17.49
C PRO A 364 10.78 5.83 -17.78
N GLU A 365 10.42 5.51 -19.02
CA GLU A 365 9.05 5.16 -19.36
C GLU A 365 8.69 3.83 -18.70
N VAL A 366 7.77 3.85 -17.73
CA VAL A 366 7.34 2.66 -17.00
C VAL A 366 5.82 2.53 -17.01
N CYS A 367 5.33 1.30 -17.10
CA CYS A 367 3.94 1.00 -16.84
C CYS A 367 3.74 0.82 -15.33
N LEU A 368 2.95 1.68 -14.70
CA LEU A 368 2.65 1.54 -13.27
C LEU A 368 1.83 0.26 -13.03
N PRO A 369 2.24 -0.61 -12.11
CA PRO A 369 1.50 -1.82 -11.78
C PRO A 369 0.14 -1.48 -11.17
N VAL A 370 -0.87 -2.26 -11.52
CA VAL A 370 -2.20 -2.21 -10.92
C VAL A 370 -2.37 -3.44 -10.04
N ALA A 371 -2.50 -3.22 -8.74
CA ALA A 371 -2.62 -4.26 -7.74
C ALA A 371 -4.05 -4.80 -7.64
N ASP A 372 -4.16 -6.12 -7.67
CA ASP A 372 -5.38 -6.84 -7.31
C ASP A 372 -5.45 -6.97 -5.79
N SER A 373 -6.62 -7.34 -5.26
CA SER A 373 -6.71 -7.62 -3.83
C SER A 373 -5.90 -8.86 -3.43
N ILE A 374 -5.25 -8.79 -2.27
CA ILE A 374 -4.36 -9.84 -1.76
C ILE A 374 -4.83 -10.30 -0.40
N ARG A 375 -4.96 -11.62 -0.21
CA ARG A 375 -5.23 -12.21 1.11
C ARG A 375 -4.01 -12.04 2.02
N ALA A 376 -4.23 -11.57 3.24
CA ALA A 376 -3.23 -11.48 4.29
C ALA A 376 -3.76 -12.07 5.62
N THR A 377 -2.85 -12.32 6.56
CA THR A 377 -3.19 -12.78 7.92
C THR A 377 -2.95 -11.68 8.93
N VAL A 378 -3.90 -11.43 9.82
CA VAL A 378 -3.77 -10.40 10.85
C VAL A 378 -2.74 -10.86 11.89
N ILE A 379 -1.70 -10.05 12.11
CA ILE A 379 -0.65 -10.33 13.09
C ILE A 379 -0.83 -9.55 14.39
N SER A 380 -1.50 -8.39 14.33
CA SER A 380 -1.74 -7.51 15.47
C SER A 380 -2.85 -6.51 15.17
N ASN A 381 -3.76 -6.34 16.13
CA ASN A 381 -4.84 -5.36 16.15
C ASN A 381 -4.68 -4.36 17.31
N GLU A 382 -3.51 -4.31 17.94
CA GLU A 382 -3.19 -3.43 19.08
C GLU A 382 -2.66 -2.08 18.60
N ASP A 383 -3.48 -1.35 17.84
CA ASP A 383 -3.11 -0.06 17.26
C ASP A 383 -2.73 0.97 18.35
N PRO A 384 -1.48 1.47 18.40
CA PRO A 384 -1.02 2.42 19.41
C PRO A 384 -1.81 3.74 19.42
N GLN A 385 -2.40 4.12 18.29
CA GLN A 385 -3.21 5.34 18.17
C GLN A 385 -4.71 5.07 18.40
N GLY A 386 -5.12 3.81 18.59
CA GLY A 386 -6.51 3.43 18.84
C GLY A 386 -7.47 3.75 17.69
N GLN A 387 -7.00 3.74 16.43
CA GLN A 387 -7.80 4.07 15.24
C GLN A 387 -8.46 2.83 14.60
N GLY A 388 -8.32 1.65 15.22
CA GLY A 388 -8.88 0.40 14.69
C GLY A 388 -8.13 -0.15 13.48
N ARG A 389 -6.86 0.24 13.31
CA ARG A 389 -5.97 -0.30 12.27
C ARG A 389 -5.43 -1.66 12.68
N ILE A 390 -4.98 -2.43 11.70
CA ILE A 390 -4.35 -3.73 11.95
C ILE A 390 -3.03 -3.83 11.17
N ARG A 391 -2.10 -4.61 11.69
CA ARG A 391 -0.94 -5.09 10.94
C ARG A 391 -1.24 -6.46 10.36
N VAL A 392 -0.72 -6.72 9.17
CA VAL A 392 -0.96 -7.95 8.44
C VAL A 392 0.34 -8.56 7.93
N ASP A 393 0.34 -9.88 7.76
CA ASP A 393 1.39 -10.64 7.09
C ASP A 393 0.88 -11.11 5.72
N PHE A 394 1.64 -10.77 4.68
CA PHE A 394 1.34 -11.17 3.31
C PHE A 394 1.97 -12.54 3.03
N PRO A 395 1.30 -13.45 2.31
CA PRO A 395 1.76 -14.83 2.12
C PRO A 395 3.10 -14.94 1.38
N PHE A 396 3.52 -13.89 0.65
CA PHE A 396 4.79 -13.84 -0.07
C PHE A 396 5.90 -13.11 0.72
N ALA A 397 5.57 -12.39 1.79
CA ALA A 397 6.53 -11.56 2.51
C ALA A 397 7.47 -12.37 3.44
N GLN A 398 7.15 -13.66 3.70
CA GLN A 398 7.93 -14.59 4.52
C GLN A 398 8.39 -13.96 5.86
N ASP A 399 9.65 -13.54 5.96
CA ASP A 399 10.25 -12.97 7.18
C ASP A 399 10.13 -11.44 7.27
N ARG A 400 9.75 -10.76 6.18
CA ARG A 400 9.53 -9.31 6.13
C ARG A 400 8.09 -8.98 6.52
N VAL A 401 7.79 -9.23 7.78
CA VAL A 401 6.48 -8.92 8.36
C VAL A 401 6.22 -7.40 8.25
N SER A 402 5.06 -7.03 7.70
CA SER A 402 4.70 -5.62 7.56
C SER A 402 4.58 -4.95 8.93
N ASP A 403 5.35 -3.90 9.16
CA ASP A 403 5.26 -3.07 10.38
C ASP A 403 4.37 -1.84 10.19
N VAL A 404 3.52 -1.84 9.16
CA VAL A 404 2.63 -0.72 8.82
C VAL A 404 1.20 -1.02 9.28
N TRP A 405 0.58 -0.05 9.93
CA TRP A 405 -0.81 -0.11 10.37
C TRP A 405 -1.75 0.20 9.21
N LEU A 406 -2.54 -0.79 8.78
CA LEU A 406 -3.51 -0.66 7.70
C LEU A 406 -4.89 -0.31 8.24
N ARG A 407 -5.57 0.64 7.57
CA ARG A 407 -6.97 0.97 7.86
C ARG A 407 -7.89 -0.19 7.53
N VAL A 408 -8.95 -0.37 8.31
CA VAL A 408 -9.99 -1.37 8.08
C VAL A 408 -11.23 -0.68 7.53
N MET A 409 -11.66 -1.10 6.35
CA MET A 409 -12.95 -0.72 5.76
C MET A 409 -14.08 -1.36 6.58
N THR A 410 -15.07 -0.56 6.94
CA THR A 410 -16.27 -1.01 7.66
C THR A 410 -17.52 -0.47 6.95
N PRO A 411 -18.67 -1.18 7.00
CA PRO A 411 -19.89 -0.74 6.30
C PRO A 411 -20.38 0.65 6.74
N ASN A 412 -20.07 1.07 7.96
CA ASN A 412 -20.36 2.43 8.43
C ASN A 412 -19.27 2.87 9.42
N ALA A 413 -18.48 3.87 9.03
CA ALA A 413 -17.56 4.59 9.90
C ALA A 413 -17.86 6.08 9.82
N GLY A 414 -18.10 6.73 10.95
CA GLY A 414 -18.17 8.18 10.99
C GLY A 414 -18.15 8.75 12.40
N SER A 415 -18.56 10.00 12.46
CA SER A 415 -18.70 10.80 13.67
C SER A 415 -20.00 11.61 13.61
N SER A 416 -20.35 12.27 14.72
CA SER A 416 -21.40 13.29 14.83
C SER A 416 -21.11 14.20 16.02
N ASP A 417 -21.86 15.29 16.15
CA ASP A 417 -21.75 16.21 17.30
C ASP A 417 -21.91 15.51 18.66
N VAL A 418 -22.66 14.40 18.70
CA VAL A 418 -22.91 13.60 19.91
C VAL A 418 -21.90 12.45 20.06
N VAL A 419 -21.51 11.80 18.96
CA VAL A 419 -20.61 10.64 18.96
C VAL A 419 -19.37 10.99 18.13
N GLN A 420 -18.35 11.50 18.81
CA GLN A 420 -17.16 12.08 18.17
C GLN A 420 -16.26 11.03 17.47
N LYS A 421 -16.25 9.78 17.95
CA LYS A 421 -15.46 8.67 17.39
C LYS A 421 -16.30 7.40 17.37
N ASN A 422 -15.98 6.48 16.46
CA ASN A 422 -16.55 5.13 16.45
C ASN A 422 -18.09 5.08 16.29
N ARG A 423 -18.69 6.08 15.61
CA ARG A 423 -20.11 6.00 15.23
C ARG A 423 -20.25 5.05 14.04
N GLY A 424 -20.90 3.90 14.25
CA GLY A 424 -21.12 2.90 13.20
C GLY A 424 -20.76 1.48 13.66
N LEU A 425 -20.25 0.65 12.73
CA LEU A 425 -19.84 -0.72 13.04
C LEU A 425 -18.36 -0.78 13.35
N VAL A 426 -18.02 -1.18 14.58
CA VAL A 426 -16.64 -1.33 15.05
C VAL A 426 -16.36 -2.80 15.34
N PHE A 427 -15.98 -3.53 14.29
CA PHE A 427 -15.55 -4.93 14.35
C PHE A 427 -14.18 -5.02 13.69
N VAL A 428 -13.13 -4.77 14.48
CA VAL A 428 -11.75 -4.85 14.01
C VAL A 428 -11.33 -6.31 13.96
N PRO A 429 -10.80 -6.81 12.82
CA PRO A 429 -10.29 -8.17 12.71
C PRO A 429 -9.27 -8.51 13.81
N GLU A 430 -9.33 -9.74 14.30
CA GLU A 430 -8.48 -10.19 15.41
C GLU A 430 -7.21 -10.87 14.89
N LYS A 431 -6.18 -10.92 15.73
CA LYS A 431 -4.93 -11.64 15.42
C LYS A 431 -5.24 -13.10 15.04
N GLY A 432 -4.75 -13.52 13.88
CA GLY A 432 -4.97 -14.85 13.31
C GLY A 432 -6.06 -14.89 12.23
N ASP A 433 -6.90 -13.86 12.12
CA ASP A 433 -7.91 -13.79 11.07
C ASP A 433 -7.29 -13.68 9.67
N GLN A 434 -8.00 -14.21 8.68
CA GLN A 434 -7.68 -13.97 7.27
C GLN A 434 -8.47 -12.75 6.79
N VAL A 435 -7.77 -11.80 6.16
CA VAL A 435 -8.36 -10.59 5.61
C VAL A 435 -8.01 -10.45 4.14
N MET A 436 -8.83 -9.68 3.42
CA MET A 436 -8.52 -9.24 2.07
C MET A 436 -7.99 -7.80 2.11
N VAL A 437 -6.80 -7.57 1.56
CA VAL A 437 -6.19 -6.24 1.42
C VAL A 437 -6.48 -5.72 0.02
N GLY A 438 -7.09 -4.55 -0.07
CA GLY A 438 -7.28 -3.79 -1.30
C GLY A 438 -6.27 -2.65 -1.40
N PHE A 439 -6.24 -2.00 -2.57
CA PHE A 439 -5.27 -0.94 -2.88
C PHE A 439 -6.01 0.28 -3.46
N GLU A 440 -5.84 1.45 -2.86
CA GLU A 440 -6.50 2.68 -3.34
C GLU A 440 -6.01 3.00 -4.76
N PHE A 441 -6.95 3.27 -5.68
CA PHE A 441 -6.67 3.46 -7.12
C PHE A 441 -5.96 2.28 -7.82
N GLY A 442 -5.86 1.11 -7.16
CA GLY A 442 -5.02 0.01 -7.62
C GLY A 442 -3.51 0.26 -7.44
N ASP A 443 -3.10 1.29 -6.70
CA ASP A 443 -1.69 1.56 -6.41
C ASP A 443 -1.17 0.58 -5.33
N PRO A 444 -0.20 -0.30 -5.64
CA PRO A 444 0.34 -1.25 -4.68
C PRO A 444 0.93 -0.59 -3.43
N ASN A 445 1.22 0.72 -3.46
CA ASN A 445 1.78 1.46 -2.33
C ASN A 445 0.69 2.01 -1.39
N GLN A 446 -0.60 1.84 -1.68
CA GLN A 446 -1.72 2.35 -0.87
C GLN A 446 -2.66 1.24 -0.37
N PRO A 447 -2.17 0.31 0.47
CA PRO A 447 -2.98 -0.79 0.99
C PRO A 447 -4.00 -0.37 2.05
N TYR A 448 -5.17 -1.01 2.03
CA TYR A 448 -6.16 -0.98 3.11
C TYR A 448 -6.85 -2.34 3.25
N VAL A 449 -7.38 -2.67 4.41
CA VAL A 449 -8.08 -3.92 4.67
C VAL A 449 -9.55 -3.77 4.27
N MET A 450 -10.01 -4.57 3.32
CA MET A 450 -11.41 -4.57 2.84
C MET A 450 -12.37 -5.26 3.82
N GLY A 451 -11.89 -6.29 4.53
CA GLY A 451 -12.68 -7.10 5.46
C GLY A 451 -12.08 -8.49 5.68
N SER A 452 -12.72 -9.25 6.59
CA SER A 452 -12.31 -10.62 6.92
C SER A 452 -12.95 -11.66 5.99
N MET A 453 -12.27 -12.79 5.82
CA MET A 453 -12.77 -13.93 5.06
C MET A 453 -12.84 -15.19 5.93
N PHE A 454 -13.98 -15.87 5.84
CA PHE A 454 -14.13 -17.22 6.35
C PHE A 454 -13.38 -18.23 5.48
N HIS A 455 -12.86 -19.29 6.12
CA HIS A 455 -12.21 -20.44 5.49
C HIS A 455 -12.64 -21.72 6.20
N GLY A 456 -12.30 -22.90 5.64
CA GLY A 456 -12.79 -24.20 6.12
C GLY A 456 -12.44 -24.61 7.56
N LYS A 457 -11.78 -23.76 8.36
CA LYS A 457 -11.54 -24.00 9.79
C LYS A 457 -12.32 -23.06 10.72
N ASN A 458 -12.81 -21.92 10.22
CA ASN A 458 -13.53 -20.92 11.01
C ASN A 458 -14.91 -20.57 10.42
N ALA A 459 -15.27 -21.14 9.26
CA ALA A 459 -16.56 -20.96 8.63
C ALA A 459 -17.58 -22.00 9.15
N GLU A 460 -18.71 -21.52 9.67
CA GLU A 460 -19.92 -22.33 9.86
C GLU A 460 -21.14 -21.45 9.52
N GLY A 461 -21.97 -21.88 8.58
CA GLY A 461 -23.10 -21.10 8.07
C GLY A 461 -23.55 -21.56 6.69
N GLY A 462 -24.66 -21.01 6.18
CA GLY A 462 -25.18 -21.40 4.85
C GLY A 462 -25.64 -22.86 4.76
N LYS A 463 -26.19 -23.40 5.87
CA LYS A 463 -26.78 -24.75 5.92
C LYS A 463 -28.08 -24.80 5.09
N GLU A 464 -28.80 -25.93 5.13
CA GLU A 464 -30.09 -26.09 4.44
C GLU A 464 -31.01 -24.89 4.71
N ASP A 465 -31.62 -24.35 3.65
CA ASP A 465 -32.45 -23.14 3.62
C ASP A 465 -31.82 -21.82 4.12
N ASN A 466 -30.58 -21.84 4.61
CA ASN A 466 -29.85 -20.67 5.13
C ASN A 466 -30.70 -19.82 6.11
N HIS A 467 -31.47 -20.50 6.96
CA HIS A 467 -32.44 -19.86 7.82
C HIS A 467 -31.82 -19.17 9.05
N ILE A 468 -30.62 -19.58 9.47
CA ILE A 468 -29.88 -18.95 10.58
C ILE A 468 -28.94 -17.86 10.08
N LYS A 469 -29.05 -16.66 10.66
CA LYS A 469 -28.15 -15.51 10.45
C LYS A 469 -27.75 -14.95 11.80
N SER A 470 -26.47 -14.61 12.00
CA SER A 470 -26.03 -14.18 13.32
C SER A 470 -24.86 -13.20 13.32
N ILE A 471 -24.74 -12.47 14.44
CA ILE A 471 -23.58 -11.68 14.84
C ILE A 471 -23.03 -12.33 16.10
N ILE A 472 -21.79 -12.84 16.03
CA ILE A 472 -21.14 -13.57 17.11
C ILE A 472 -19.79 -12.90 17.40
N THR A 473 -19.56 -12.56 18.68
CA THR A 473 -18.28 -12.00 19.14
C THR A 473 -17.31 -13.11 19.57
N ARG A 474 -16.00 -12.80 19.70
CA ARG A 474 -14.97 -13.79 20.10
C ARG A 474 -15.30 -14.61 21.33
N GLN A 475 -16.00 -14.03 22.31
CA GLN A 475 -16.37 -14.71 23.56
C GLN A 475 -17.70 -15.46 23.50
N GLY A 476 -18.40 -15.45 22.35
CA GLY A 476 -19.66 -16.18 22.15
C GLY A 476 -20.93 -15.37 22.42
N HIS A 477 -20.86 -14.07 22.70
CA HIS A 477 -22.07 -13.24 22.73
C HIS A 477 -22.69 -13.20 21.34
N THR A 478 -23.99 -13.45 21.26
CA THR A 478 -24.68 -13.79 20.02
C THR A 478 -25.99 -13.00 19.88
N ILE A 479 -26.19 -12.44 18.69
CA ILE A 479 -27.51 -12.02 18.18
C ILE A 479 -27.81 -12.93 16.99
N GLU A 480 -28.93 -13.63 17.04
CA GLU A 480 -29.31 -14.68 16.08
C GLU A 480 -30.72 -14.43 15.56
N PHE A 481 -30.89 -14.57 14.26
CA PHE A 481 -32.16 -14.53 13.54
C PHE A 481 -32.40 -15.90 12.92
N ASP A 482 -33.55 -16.49 13.23
CA ASP A 482 -33.99 -17.77 12.67
C ASP A 482 -35.22 -17.52 11.78
N ASP A 483 -35.08 -17.80 10.48
CA ASP A 483 -36.12 -17.63 9.47
C ASP A 483 -36.87 -18.94 9.15
N ALA A 484 -36.64 -20.04 9.88
CA ALA A 484 -37.35 -21.29 9.64
C ALA A 484 -38.79 -21.20 10.17
N GLU A 485 -39.76 -21.70 9.40
CA GLU A 485 -41.19 -21.63 9.79
C GLU A 485 -41.45 -22.23 11.17
N ASP A 486 -40.70 -23.27 11.54
CA ASP A 486 -40.91 -23.98 12.80
C ASP A 486 -40.27 -23.34 14.03
N THR A 487 -39.24 -22.51 13.84
CA THR A 487 -38.42 -21.90 14.90
C THR A 487 -38.25 -20.38 14.70
N LEU A 488 -39.12 -19.76 13.90
CA LEU A 488 -39.09 -18.36 13.49
C LEU A 488 -38.94 -17.42 14.71
N GLY A 489 -37.84 -16.70 14.80
CA GLY A 489 -37.58 -15.87 15.98
C GLY A 489 -36.26 -15.14 16.01
N ILE A 490 -36.06 -14.40 17.10
CA ILE A 490 -34.85 -13.61 17.36
C ILE A 490 -34.32 -13.96 18.76
N THR A 491 -33.03 -14.25 18.86
CA THR A 491 -32.37 -14.58 20.13
C THR A 491 -31.18 -13.67 20.38
N ILE A 492 -31.15 -13.02 21.55
CA ILE A 492 -29.99 -12.31 22.06
C ILE A 492 -29.51 -13.07 23.29
N LYS A 493 -28.29 -13.63 23.23
CA LYS A 493 -27.73 -14.45 24.31
C LYS A 493 -26.29 -14.11 24.62
N ASP A 494 -25.93 -14.17 25.89
CA ASP A 494 -24.53 -14.18 26.30
C ASP A 494 -23.95 -15.60 26.24
N LYS A 495 -22.65 -15.73 26.54
CA LYS A 495 -21.96 -17.02 26.55
C LYS A 495 -22.38 -17.96 27.69
N ASN A 496 -23.01 -17.42 28.73
CA ASN A 496 -23.33 -18.14 29.96
C ASN A 496 -24.77 -18.66 29.97
N GLY A 497 -25.62 -18.24 29.03
CA GLY A 497 -27.01 -18.69 28.90
C GLY A 497 -28.05 -17.70 29.41
N ASN A 498 -27.68 -16.45 29.70
CA ASN A 498 -28.68 -15.38 29.86
C ASN A 498 -29.20 -15.00 28.48
N PHE A 499 -30.52 -14.91 28.30
CA PHE A 499 -31.09 -14.62 26.98
C PHE A 499 -32.40 -13.83 27.00
N VAL A 500 -32.65 -13.19 25.86
CA VAL A 500 -33.96 -12.68 25.43
C VAL A 500 -34.31 -13.41 24.15
N HIS A 501 -35.46 -14.07 24.13
CA HIS A 501 -35.97 -14.78 22.95
C HIS A 501 -37.35 -14.25 22.57
N ILE A 502 -37.48 -13.85 21.30
CA ILE A 502 -38.73 -13.43 20.68
C ILE A 502 -39.16 -14.56 19.75
N ASP A 503 -40.09 -15.38 20.22
CA ASP A 503 -40.70 -16.48 19.46
C ASP A 503 -41.82 -15.92 18.59
N THR A 504 -41.54 -15.77 17.30
CA THR A 504 -42.50 -15.19 16.34
C THR A 504 -43.58 -16.19 15.98
N LYS A 505 -43.28 -17.49 15.96
CA LYS A 505 -44.26 -18.54 15.65
C LYS A 505 -45.31 -18.67 16.75
N GLY A 506 -44.86 -18.78 18.00
CA GLY A 506 -45.73 -18.88 19.17
C GLY A 506 -46.30 -17.53 19.65
N ASN A 507 -45.77 -16.41 19.14
CA ASN A 507 -46.06 -15.04 19.60
C ASN A 507 -45.71 -14.82 21.08
N ASN A 508 -44.59 -15.40 21.53
CA ASN A 508 -44.14 -15.35 22.92
C ASN A 508 -42.82 -14.58 23.04
N ILE A 509 -42.57 -14.03 24.23
CA ILE A 509 -41.27 -13.46 24.60
C ILE A 509 -40.83 -14.10 25.91
N GLU A 510 -39.62 -14.66 25.91
CA GLU A 510 -38.98 -15.21 27.11
C GLU A 510 -37.72 -14.40 27.46
N ILE A 511 -37.57 -14.09 28.74
CA ILE A 511 -36.40 -13.39 29.28
C ILE A 511 -35.90 -14.21 30.46
N THR A 512 -34.64 -14.65 30.38
CA THR A 512 -34.03 -15.49 31.41
C THR A 512 -32.73 -14.88 31.88
N ALA A 513 -32.60 -14.77 33.21
CA ALA A 513 -31.37 -14.45 33.91
C ALA A 513 -31.06 -15.58 34.90
N LEU A 514 -29.80 -16.01 34.96
CA LEU A 514 -29.39 -17.13 35.83
C LEU A 514 -29.30 -16.77 37.31
N GLU A 515 -29.18 -15.47 37.63
CA GLU A 515 -29.02 -14.98 39.00
C GLU A 515 -30.11 -13.93 39.31
N THR A 516 -29.85 -12.66 39.01
CA THR A 516 -30.75 -11.54 39.36
C THR A 516 -31.29 -10.85 38.11
N MET A 517 -32.59 -10.57 38.11
CA MET A 517 -33.25 -9.69 37.14
C MET A 517 -33.78 -8.44 37.85
N THR A 518 -33.45 -7.24 37.34
CA THR A 518 -33.84 -5.95 37.95
C THR A 518 -34.50 -5.04 36.92
N LEU A 519 -35.68 -4.50 37.23
CA LEU A 519 -36.44 -3.58 36.37
C LEU A 519 -36.58 -2.21 37.05
N ASN A 520 -35.92 -1.18 36.51
CA ASN A 520 -35.93 0.18 37.06
C ASN A 520 -36.55 1.17 36.07
N ALA A 521 -37.58 1.92 36.48
CA ALA A 521 -38.16 2.99 35.67
C ALA A 521 -38.89 4.02 36.55
N LYS A 522 -39.17 5.20 35.99
CA LYS A 522 -40.06 6.18 36.63
C LYS A 522 -41.48 5.61 36.81
N ASN A 523 -41.96 4.83 35.85
CA ASN A 523 -43.25 4.12 35.89
C ASN A 523 -43.07 2.73 35.28
N ILE A 524 -43.69 1.71 35.89
CA ILE A 524 -43.78 0.35 35.34
C ILE A 524 -45.26 -0.04 35.33
N ASN A 525 -45.77 -0.46 34.17
CA ASN A 525 -47.16 -0.90 34.01
C ASN A 525 -47.18 -2.33 33.44
N MET A 526 -47.99 -3.21 34.03
CA MET A 526 -48.16 -4.59 33.58
C MET A 526 -49.64 -4.87 33.34
N TYR A 527 -50.01 -5.18 32.09
CA TYR A 527 -51.39 -5.47 31.71
C TYR A 527 -51.45 -6.83 31.02
N ALA A 528 -52.27 -7.74 31.53
CA ALA A 528 -52.61 -8.99 30.86
C ALA A 528 -54.13 -9.09 30.74
N ARG A 529 -54.62 -9.62 29.61
CA ARG A 529 -56.07 -9.85 29.39
C ARG A 529 -56.60 -11.04 30.17
N GLU A 530 -55.73 -12.02 30.38
CA GLU A 530 -56.06 -13.24 31.08
C GLU A 530 -55.42 -13.22 32.47
N ASN A 531 -54.13 -13.53 32.56
CA ASN A 531 -53.48 -13.81 33.84
C ASN A 531 -52.16 -13.06 34.02
N ILE A 532 -51.88 -12.63 35.26
CA ILE A 532 -50.55 -12.26 35.74
C ILE A 532 -50.24 -13.22 36.89
N SER A 533 -49.15 -14.00 36.76
CA SER A 533 -48.70 -14.95 37.78
C SER A 533 -47.33 -14.55 38.32
N GLY A 534 -47.16 -14.61 39.65
CA GLY A 534 -45.89 -14.40 40.32
C GLY A 534 -45.59 -15.54 41.30
N TYR A 535 -44.36 -16.02 41.29
CA TYR A 535 -43.89 -17.08 42.19
C TYR A 535 -42.47 -16.77 42.65
N ALA A 536 -42.18 -17.02 43.93
CA ALA A 536 -40.85 -17.00 44.49
C ALA A 536 -40.69 -18.21 45.43
N GLY A 537 -39.53 -18.87 45.38
CA GLY A 537 -39.23 -19.99 46.28
C GLY A 537 -39.08 -19.57 47.75
N GLU A 538 -38.78 -18.29 47.98
CA GLU A 538 -38.56 -17.73 49.32
C GLU A 538 -39.59 -16.61 49.61
N ASN A 539 -39.29 -15.36 49.21
CA ASN A 539 -40.08 -14.19 49.62
C ASN A 539 -40.53 -13.34 48.43
N ILE A 540 -41.74 -12.78 48.53
CA ILE A 540 -42.24 -11.69 47.68
C ILE A 540 -42.43 -10.45 48.56
N ASN A 541 -41.68 -9.39 48.28
CA ASN A 541 -41.77 -8.12 49.02
C ASN A 541 -42.37 -7.03 48.13
N MET A 542 -43.43 -6.38 48.61
CA MET A 542 -44.08 -5.25 47.93
C MET A 542 -44.08 -4.04 48.86
N HIS A 543 -43.56 -2.91 48.41
CA HIS A 543 -43.49 -1.66 49.19
C HIS A 543 -43.90 -0.48 48.32
N ALA A 544 -44.68 0.45 48.89
CA ALA A 544 -45.04 1.70 48.25
C ALA A 544 -45.02 2.84 49.28
N ASP A 545 -44.39 3.97 48.95
CA ASP A 545 -44.27 5.11 49.88
C ASP A 545 -45.59 5.85 50.12
N ARG A 546 -46.55 5.73 49.19
CA ARG A 546 -47.86 6.37 49.29
C ARG A 546 -48.97 5.33 49.40
N ASN A 547 -49.39 4.80 48.26
CA ASN A 547 -50.59 3.98 48.18
C ASN A 547 -50.29 2.63 47.53
N MET A 548 -50.92 1.58 48.06
CA MET A 548 -51.00 0.24 47.49
C MET A 548 -52.47 -0.16 47.45
N GLY A 549 -52.95 -0.67 46.32
CA GLY A 549 -54.37 -0.96 46.11
C GLY A 549 -54.59 -2.31 45.44
N TYR A 550 -55.59 -3.05 45.92
CA TYR A 550 -55.98 -4.36 45.40
C TYR A 550 -57.49 -4.35 45.14
N ILE A 551 -57.89 -4.59 43.89
CA ILE A 551 -59.29 -4.59 43.47
C ILE A 551 -59.52 -5.85 42.64
N ALA A 552 -60.47 -6.70 43.06
CA ALA A 552 -60.89 -7.89 42.33
C ALA A 552 -62.40 -7.82 42.07
N GLY A 553 -62.85 -8.26 40.88
CA GLY A 553 -64.26 -8.28 40.51
C GLY A 553 -65.05 -9.46 41.10
N GLU A 554 -64.35 -10.56 41.39
CA GLU A 554 -64.89 -11.77 42.01
C GLU A 554 -64.23 -11.96 43.39
N ASP A 555 -63.22 -12.82 43.48
CA ASP A 555 -62.58 -13.19 44.75
C ASP A 555 -61.22 -12.50 44.96
N CYS A 556 -60.95 -12.08 46.19
CA CYS A 556 -59.62 -11.68 46.67
C CYS A 556 -59.28 -12.53 47.90
N GLN A 557 -58.30 -13.44 47.76
CA GLN A 557 -57.97 -14.43 48.78
C GLN A 557 -56.57 -14.19 49.36
N THR A 558 -56.47 -14.21 50.70
CA THR A 558 -55.20 -14.22 51.43
C THR A 558 -55.15 -15.44 52.34
N SER A 559 -54.08 -16.23 52.24
CA SER A 559 -53.88 -17.42 53.08
C SER A 559 -52.41 -17.56 53.45
N ALA A 560 -52.13 -17.77 54.74
CA ALA A 560 -50.81 -18.01 55.29
C ALA A 560 -50.92 -18.66 56.67
N ASN A 561 -49.82 -19.25 57.16
CA ASN A 561 -49.76 -19.74 58.55
C ASN A 561 -49.96 -18.60 59.57
N ASN A 562 -49.43 -17.40 59.27
CA ASN A 562 -49.58 -16.20 60.08
C ASN A 562 -49.93 -15.01 59.17
N ILE A 563 -50.94 -14.22 59.56
CA ILE A 563 -51.32 -12.98 58.87
C ILE A 563 -51.28 -11.84 59.90
N TYR A 564 -50.54 -10.77 59.58
CA TYR A 564 -50.46 -9.56 60.39
C TYR A 564 -51.05 -8.39 59.61
N THR A 565 -52.05 -7.72 60.19
CA THR A 565 -52.68 -6.53 59.61
C THR A 565 -52.72 -5.43 60.66
N GLN A 566 -52.16 -4.27 60.33
CA GLN A 566 -52.05 -3.14 61.25
C GLN A 566 -52.34 -1.83 60.49
N ALA A 567 -53.20 -0.98 61.05
CA ALA A 567 -53.41 0.38 60.60
C ALA A 567 -53.10 1.35 61.76
N ILE A 568 -52.47 2.49 61.45
CA ILE A 568 -52.12 3.51 62.47
C ILE A 568 -53.29 4.46 62.73
N SER A 569 -54.00 4.87 61.68
CA SER A 569 -55.16 5.76 61.78
C SER A 569 -56.44 4.95 61.84
N ASP A 570 -56.89 4.41 60.70
CA ASP A 570 -58.21 3.81 60.57
C ASP A 570 -58.14 2.46 59.84
N SER A 571 -58.93 1.49 60.30
CA SER A 571 -59.17 0.22 59.62
C SER A 571 -60.67 -0.01 59.52
N MET A 572 -61.19 -0.21 58.30
CA MET A 572 -62.62 -0.40 58.04
C MET A 572 -62.84 -1.67 57.22
N HIS A 573 -63.74 -2.52 57.69
CA HIS A 573 -64.20 -3.71 56.96
C HIS A 573 -65.70 -3.56 56.69
N THR A 574 -66.10 -3.69 55.42
CA THR A 574 -67.50 -3.60 55.00
C THR A 574 -67.83 -4.77 54.10
N ALA A 575 -68.81 -5.57 54.47
CA ALA A 575 -69.26 -6.71 53.69
C ALA A 575 -70.74 -6.99 53.97
N LYS A 576 -71.43 -7.68 53.05
CA LYS A 576 -72.80 -8.19 53.29
C LYS A 576 -72.83 -9.27 54.38
N LYS A 577 -71.75 -10.04 54.50
CA LYS A 577 -71.52 -11.06 55.53
C LYS A 577 -70.05 -10.97 55.95
N TYR A 578 -69.80 -10.96 57.25
CA TYR A 578 -68.47 -10.89 57.82
C TYR A 578 -68.35 -11.94 58.93
N ASP A 579 -67.58 -12.99 58.69
CA ASP A 579 -67.38 -14.09 59.63
C ASP A 579 -65.96 -14.03 60.21
N VAL A 580 -65.85 -14.14 61.53
CA VAL A 580 -64.57 -14.30 62.23
C VAL A 580 -64.62 -15.60 63.02
N ILE A 581 -63.77 -16.56 62.63
CA ILE A 581 -63.72 -17.89 63.24
C ILE A 581 -62.30 -18.11 63.75
N ALA A 582 -62.14 -18.27 65.06
CA ALA A 582 -60.85 -18.51 65.69
C ALA A 582 -61.03 -19.24 67.03
N ASP A 583 -60.03 -20.03 67.44
CA ASP A 583 -59.99 -20.64 68.79
C ASP A 583 -60.02 -19.57 69.90
N LYS A 584 -59.42 -18.41 69.62
CA LYS A 584 -59.44 -17.22 70.48
C LYS A 584 -59.51 -15.95 69.63
N ALA A 585 -60.57 -15.18 69.80
CA ALA A 585 -60.70 -13.81 69.29
C ALA A 585 -60.65 -12.81 70.46
N ARG A 586 -60.00 -11.66 70.27
CA ARG A 586 -59.92 -10.56 71.25
C ARG A 586 -60.15 -9.24 70.52
N ILE A 587 -61.08 -8.44 71.02
CA ILE A 587 -61.36 -7.09 70.52
C ILE A 587 -61.34 -6.17 71.75
N ASP A 588 -60.47 -5.18 71.74
CA ASP A 588 -60.38 -4.19 72.80
C ASP A 588 -60.48 -2.79 72.21
N SER A 589 -61.23 -1.91 72.88
CA SER A 589 -61.07 -0.47 72.75
C SER A 589 -60.34 0.04 74.00
N THR A 590 -59.23 0.76 73.82
CA THR A 590 -58.34 1.14 74.93
C THR A 590 -58.56 2.56 75.46
N GLN A 591 -59.23 3.41 74.70
CA GLN A 591 -59.43 4.83 75.04
C GLN A 591 -60.90 5.22 74.97
N GLU A 592 -61.61 4.81 73.92
CA GLU A 592 -63.01 5.15 73.67
C GLU A 592 -63.94 3.93 73.75
N ASN A 593 -65.18 4.08 73.31
CA ASN A 593 -66.19 3.03 73.40
C ASN A 593 -65.94 1.91 72.37
N LEU A 594 -66.28 0.67 72.75
CA LEU A 594 -66.53 -0.40 71.78
C LEU A 594 -68.01 -0.36 71.40
N GLU A 595 -68.32 -0.04 70.14
CA GLU A 595 -69.70 0.07 69.65
C GLU A 595 -70.10 -1.18 68.84
N LEU A 596 -71.22 -1.80 69.21
CA LEU A 596 -71.82 -2.92 68.50
C LEU A 596 -73.29 -2.59 68.24
N ALA A 597 -73.69 -2.50 66.98
CA ALA A 597 -75.04 -2.12 66.58
C ALA A 597 -75.60 -3.07 65.49
N SER A 598 -76.88 -3.40 65.60
CA SER A 598 -77.61 -4.24 64.63
C SER A 598 -79.05 -3.75 64.48
N ASN A 599 -79.55 -3.69 63.25
CA ASN A 599 -80.96 -3.34 62.98
C ASN A 599 -81.94 -4.46 63.37
N LYS A 600 -81.45 -5.67 63.66
CA LYS A 600 -82.27 -6.84 63.98
C LYS A 600 -81.96 -7.35 65.39
N GLU A 601 -80.83 -8.03 65.55
CA GLU A 601 -80.40 -8.64 66.81
C GLU A 601 -78.87 -8.66 66.92
N VAL A 602 -78.35 -8.56 68.13
CA VAL A 602 -76.96 -8.86 68.50
C VAL A 602 -77.02 -10.04 69.46
N ASP A 603 -76.46 -11.18 69.05
CA ASP A 603 -76.49 -12.42 69.84
C ASP A 603 -75.08 -12.75 70.37
N VAL A 604 -74.93 -12.79 71.70
CA VAL A 604 -73.65 -13.06 72.38
C VAL A 604 -73.82 -14.29 73.25
N GLN A 605 -73.29 -15.42 72.78
CA GLN A 605 -73.45 -16.72 73.43
C GLN A 605 -72.10 -17.30 73.90
N SER A 606 -72.13 -17.99 75.04
CA SER A 606 -70.97 -18.76 75.55
C SER A 606 -71.46 -20.06 76.18
N ALA A 607 -70.79 -21.17 75.86
CA ALA A 607 -71.09 -22.48 76.48
C ALA A 607 -70.82 -22.51 77.99
N LYS A 608 -70.09 -21.52 78.54
CA LYS A 608 -69.73 -21.45 79.95
C LYS A 608 -70.26 -20.20 80.64
N LYS A 609 -69.77 -19.01 80.28
CA LYS A 609 -70.13 -17.73 80.93
C LYS A 609 -69.91 -16.56 79.96
N VAL A 610 -70.89 -15.66 79.87
CA VAL A 610 -70.72 -14.29 79.36
C VAL A 610 -70.62 -13.36 80.58
N ARG A 611 -69.65 -12.44 80.58
CA ARG A 611 -69.51 -11.42 81.65
C ARG A 611 -69.65 -10.05 81.00
N LEU A 612 -70.77 -9.38 81.25
CA LEU A 612 -71.01 -7.98 80.91
C LEU A 612 -70.97 -7.21 82.24
N PHE A 613 -70.13 -6.19 82.32
CA PHE A 613 -69.96 -5.36 83.51
C PHE A 613 -70.38 -3.93 83.23
#